data_AF-A0AB40CW40-F1
#
_entry.id   AF-A0AB40CW40-F1
#
_cell.length_a   1.000
_cell.length_b   1.000
_cell.length_c   1.000
_cell.angle_alpha   90.00
_cell.angle_beta   90.00
_cell.angle_gamma   90.00
#
_symmetry.space_group_name_H-M   'P 1'
#
loop_
_entity.id
_entity.type
_entity.pdbx_description
1 polymer ?
#
loop_
_entity_poly.entity_id
_entity_poly.type
_entity_poly.pdbx_seq_one_letter_code
_entity_poly.pdbx_strand_id
1 'polypeptide(L)'
;MAIASSLHAISPMAKNFGDGPRLKQTRSITTRFRASSDTPVPDFLSSDWFESRRKRPFGPRLNISAEEAVQCQLDALKYNDQPRPDYGVEVMYRFAGFDPFERSTYFGPFFDLGQFERFRRIFHHSTYRVLLCHKERKILSSLWVQEDRFKQRVWIQGARPEEEEVFEFTMFQRVGGSWDGYWLTESLIHDGDGFSGGVAY
;
A
#
# COMPACT_ATOMS: atom_id res chain seq x y z
N MET A 1 24.01 -39.93 -48.70
CA MET A 1 24.75 -39.74 -49.96
C MET A 1 24.45 -38.34 -50.47
N ALA A 2 25.48 -37.66 -51.00
CA ALA A 2 25.46 -36.33 -51.61
C ALA A 2 24.36 -36.20 -52.68
N ILE A 3 23.96 -35.03 -53.22
CA ILE A 3 24.77 -34.00 -53.90
C ILE A 3 23.87 -32.80 -54.28
N ALA A 4 24.52 -31.64 -54.39
CA ALA A 4 24.36 -30.59 -55.43
C ALA A 4 23.24 -29.53 -55.37
N SER A 5 23.66 -28.33 -54.92
CA SER A 5 23.61 -27.01 -55.58
C SER A 5 22.95 -26.85 -56.96
N SER A 6 22.25 -25.71 -57.18
CA SER A 6 22.70 -24.64 -58.10
C SER A 6 21.69 -23.48 -58.23
N LEU A 7 22.20 -22.27 -57.95
CA LEU A 7 22.02 -20.92 -58.56
C LEU A 7 20.81 -20.64 -59.45
N HIS A 8 20.25 -19.42 -59.33
CA HIS A 8 20.09 -18.44 -60.43
C HIS A 8 20.01 -17.00 -59.87
N ALA A 9 20.80 -16.12 -60.46
CA ALA A 9 20.79 -14.66 -60.28
C ALA A 9 20.07 -14.01 -61.46
N ILE A 10 19.29 -12.94 -61.24
CA ILE A 10 18.86 -12.02 -62.30
C ILE A 10 18.83 -10.58 -61.77
N SER A 11 19.57 -9.73 -62.47
CA SER A 11 19.56 -8.26 -62.56
C SER A 11 20.10 -7.95 -63.98
N PRO A 12 20.18 -6.72 -64.53
CA PRO A 12 19.43 -5.45 -64.40
C PRO A 12 19.02 -4.88 -65.79
N MET A 13 18.38 -3.70 -65.86
CA MET A 13 18.57 -2.62 -66.89
C MET A 13 17.55 -1.49 -66.62
N ALA A 14 17.84 -0.21 -66.37
CA ALA A 14 18.80 0.80 -66.87
C ALA A 14 18.26 1.69 -68.00
N LYS A 15 18.69 2.98 -67.96
CA LYS A 15 18.77 4.07 -68.99
C LYS A 15 17.94 5.32 -68.64
N ASN A 16 18.38 6.58 -68.78
CA ASN A 16 19.57 7.26 -69.37
C ASN A 16 19.72 8.67 -68.72
N PHE A 17 20.91 9.16 -68.37
CA PHE A 17 21.87 10.04 -69.10
C PHE A 17 21.38 11.43 -69.57
N GLY A 18 22.09 12.49 -69.17
CA GLY A 18 22.07 13.84 -69.76
C GLY A 18 22.93 14.87 -68.99
N ASP A 19 23.83 15.57 -69.71
CA ASP A 19 24.99 16.39 -69.29
C ASP A 19 24.73 17.73 -68.55
N GLY A 20 25.76 18.24 -67.84
CA GLY A 20 26.03 19.70 -67.77
C GLY A 20 26.64 20.24 -66.45
N PRO A 21 27.58 21.22 -66.47
CA PRO A 21 28.61 21.38 -65.43
C PRO A 21 28.42 22.60 -64.51
N ARG A 22 28.98 22.55 -63.28
CA ARG A 22 29.89 23.56 -62.66
C ARG A 22 29.90 23.48 -61.13
N LEU A 23 31.13 23.46 -60.62
CA LEU A 23 31.51 23.69 -59.23
C LEU A 23 30.81 24.93 -58.62
N LYS A 24 30.08 24.71 -57.52
CA LYS A 24 29.98 25.68 -56.42
C LYS A 24 30.08 24.94 -55.10
N GLN A 25 31.24 25.12 -54.49
CA GLN A 25 31.61 24.77 -53.13
C GLN A 25 30.49 25.22 -52.16
N THR A 26 29.69 24.28 -51.68
CA THR A 26 28.72 24.53 -50.61
C THR A 26 29.22 23.80 -49.37
N ARG A 27 29.48 24.59 -48.33
CA ARG A 27 29.98 24.14 -47.04
C ARG A 27 29.00 23.10 -46.49
N SER A 28 29.49 21.89 -46.24
CA SER A 28 28.79 20.90 -45.42
C SER A 28 28.62 21.47 -44.02
N ILE A 29 27.49 22.11 -43.76
CA ILE A 29 27.01 22.28 -42.39
C ILE A 29 26.45 20.92 -42.01
N THR A 30 27.30 20.08 -41.44
CA THR A 30 26.83 18.94 -40.67
C THR A 30 26.14 19.52 -39.45
N THR A 31 24.82 19.75 -39.54
CA THR A 31 23.99 19.94 -38.36
C THR A 31 24.07 18.63 -37.61
N ARG A 32 25.03 18.51 -36.70
CA ARG A 32 24.97 17.52 -35.64
C ARG A 32 23.70 17.86 -34.89
N PHE A 33 22.64 17.09 -35.14
CA PHE A 33 21.53 17.03 -34.21
C PHE A 33 22.11 16.50 -32.91
N ARG A 34 22.54 17.44 -32.06
CA ARG A 34 22.70 17.18 -30.64
C ARG A 34 21.27 17.01 -30.15
N ALA A 35 20.84 15.76 -29.98
CA ALA A 35 19.67 15.47 -29.18
C ALA A 35 19.97 16.00 -27.77
N SER A 36 19.63 17.26 -27.53
CA SER A 36 19.48 17.77 -26.17
C SER A 36 18.15 17.18 -25.72
N SER A 37 18.20 16.09 -24.98
CA SER A 37 17.03 15.63 -24.25
C SER A 37 16.78 16.66 -23.16
N ASP A 38 16.03 17.71 -23.52
CA ASP A 38 15.46 18.68 -22.58
C ASP A 38 14.26 18.09 -21.81
N THR A 39 14.06 16.78 -21.93
CA THR A 39 13.21 16.02 -21.03
C THR A 39 13.95 15.91 -19.71
N PRO A 40 13.44 16.50 -18.61
CA PRO A 40 14.01 16.26 -17.30
C PRO A 40 13.99 14.76 -17.07
N VAL A 41 15.17 14.18 -16.83
CA VAL A 41 15.28 12.83 -16.27
C VAL A 41 14.37 12.86 -15.04
N PRO A 42 13.30 12.03 -14.96
CA PRO A 42 12.44 12.04 -13.81
C PRO A 42 13.32 11.83 -12.59
N ASP A 43 13.34 12.80 -11.69
CA ASP A 43 14.15 12.74 -10.51
C ASP A 43 13.49 11.71 -9.57
N PHE A 44 13.84 10.44 -9.75
CA PHE A 44 13.33 9.32 -8.94
C PHE A 44 13.71 9.48 -7.45
N LEU A 45 14.49 10.49 -7.12
CA LEU A 45 14.89 10.92 -5.79
C LEU A 45 14.58 12.41 -5.55
N SER A 46 13.44 12.91 -6.07
CA SER A 46 12.94 14.25 -5.73
C SER A 46 13.02 14.48 -4.21
N SER A 47 13.41 15.68 -3.79
CA SER A 47 13.45 16.10 -2.38
C SER A 47 12.14 15.83 -1.62
N ASP A 48 11.03 15.73 -2.36
CA ASP A 48 9.72 15.31 -1.86
C ASP A 48 9.67 13.86 -1.38
N TRP A 49 10.60 12.99 -1.80
CA TRP A 49 10.76 11.61 -1.33
C TRP A 49 11.09 11.56 0.17
N PHE A 50 11.95 12.47 0.64
CA PHE A 50 12.25 12.60 2.07
C PHE A 50 11.08 13.20 2.84
N GLU A 51 10.36 14.17 2.28
CA GLU A 51 9.15 14.71 2.90
C GLU A 51 8.01 13.69 2.99
N SER A 52 7.80 12.89 1.95
CA SER A 52 6.81 11.80 1.94
C SER A 52 7.20 10.67 2.88
N ARG A 53 8.50 10.45 3.14
CA ARG A 53 9.00 9.59 4.24
C ARG A 53 8.74 10.18 5.63
N ARG A 54 8.80 11.51 5.79
CA ARG A 54 8.47 12.23 7.04
C ARG A 54 6.97 12.29 7.31
N LYS A 55 6.14 12.26 6.26
CA LYS A 55 4.66 12.21 6.28
C LYS A 55 4.09 10.78 6.29
N ARG A 56 4.94 9.77 6.54
CA ARG A 56 4.51 8.38 6.68
C ARG A 56 3.63 8.27 7.93
N PRO A 57 2.42 7.68 7.83
CA PRO A 57 1.59 7.47 9.00
C PRO A 57 2.36 6.73 10.10
N PHE A 58 1.95 6.92 11.35
CA PHE A 58 2.49 6.12 12.43
C PHE A 58 2.34 4.64 12.09
N GLY A 59 3.33 3.84 12.47
CA GLY A 59 3.38 2.43 12.13
C GLY A 59 4.16 1.65 13.18
N PRO A 60 4.21 0.32 13.05
CA PRO A 60 4.88 -0.56 14.00
C PRO A 60 6.32 -0.13 14.24
N ARG A 61 6.79 -0.28 15.47
CA ARG A 61 8.18 -0.03 15.88
C ARG A 61 8.69 -1.22 16.70
N LEU A 62 10.01 -1.39 16.76
CA LEU A 62 10.64 -2.46 17.53
C LEU A 62 10.58 -2.26 19.04
N ASN A 63 10.48 -1.00 19.47
CA ASN A 63 10.62 -0.60 20.87
C ASN A 63 9.28 -0.37 21.56
N ILE A 64 8.17 -0.83 20.95
CA ILE A 64 6.83 -0.72 21.54
C ILE A 64 6.35 -2.09 21.99
N SER A 65 5.69 -2.14 23.14
CA SER A 65 5.04 -3.36 23.61
C SER A 65 3.76 -3.65 22.82
N ALA A 66 3.20 -4.85 22.98
CA ALA A 66 1.90 -5.20 22.38
C ALA A 66 0.78 -4.24 22.84
N GLU A 67 0.77 -3.89 24.13
CA GLU A 67 -0.20 -2.95 24.70
C GLU A 67 -0.04 -1.53 24.16
N GLU A 68 1.21 -1.06 24.05
CA GLU A 68 1.51 0.25 23.47
C GLU A 68 1.14 0.32 21.98
N ALA A 69 1.32 -0.78 21.24
CA ALA A 69 0.93 -0.90 19.85
C ALA A 69 -0.60 -0.80 19.68
N VAL A 70 -1.39 -1.43 20.54
CA VAL A 70 -2.86 -1.29 20.55
C VAL A 70 -3.25 0.15 20.93
N GLN A 71 -2.61 0.72 21.94
CA GLN A 71 -2.88 2.08 22.39
C GLN A 71 -2.63 3.10 21.27
N CYS A 72 -1.51 2.99 20.55
CA CYS A 72 -1.17 3.88 19.44
C CYS A 72 -2.18 3.78 18.29
N GLN A 73 -2.64 2.57 17.98
CA GLN A 73 -3.69 2.34 16.99
C GLN A 73 -5.02 3.00 17.41
N LEU A 74 -5.42 2.84 18.68
CA LEU A 74 -6.61 3.48 19.22
C LEU A 74 -6.48 5.00 19.27
N ASP A 75 -5.33 5.55 19.61
CA ASP A 75 -5.09 7.00 19.55
C ASP A 75 -5.18 7.54 18.12
N ALA A 76 -4.65 6.81 17.14
CA ALA A 76 -4.78 7.19 15.74
C ALA A 76 -6.25 7.19 15.29
N LEU A 77 -7.05 6.20 15.72
CA LEU A 77 -8.48 6.12 15.42
C LEU A 77 -9.31 7.22 16.13
N LYS A 78 -8.91 7.59 17.35
CA LYS A 78 -9.52 8.72 18.10
C LYS A 78 -9.38 10.04 17.33
N TYR A 79 -8.25 10.25 16.67
CA TYR A 79 -7.96 11.41 15.85
C TYR A 79 -7.91 11.06 14.36
N ASN A 80 -8.87 10.26 13.88
CA ASN A 80 -8.82 9.62 12.57
C ASN A 80 -8.49 10.56 11.41
N ASP A 81 -9.02 11.79 11.42
CA ASP A 81 -8.89 12.72 10.29
C ASP A 81 -7.77 13.75 10.46
N GLN A 82 -6.83 13.51 11.38
CA GLN A 82 -5.68 14.39 11.61
C GLN A 82 -4.36 13.63 11.40
N PRO A 83 -3.42 14.15 10.59
CA PRO A 83 -3.43 15.44 9.89
C PRO A 83 -4.19 15.47 8.56
N ARG A 84 -4.71 14.32 8.10
CA ARG A 84 -5.49 14.19 6.86
C ARG A 84 -6.65 13.21 7.07
N PRO A 85 -7.68 13.22 6.21
CA PRO A 85 -8.80 12.28 6.32
C PRO A 85 -8.31 10.83 6.35
N ASP A 86 -8.94 9.99 7.18
CA ASP A 86 -8.63 8.55 7.31
C ASP A 86 -7.19 8.20 7.73
N TYR A 87 -6.46 9.14 8.30
CA TYR A 87 -5.12 8.89 8.85
C TYR A 87 -5.12 7.78 9.91
N GLY A 88 -6.13 7.71 10.78
CA GLY A 88 -6.27 6.64 11.76
C GLY A 88 -6.37 5.26 11.10
N VAL A 89 -7.19 5.15 10.06
CA VAL A 89 -7.33 3.94 9.24
C VAL A 89 -6.01 3.60 8.51
N GLU A 90 -5.27 4.59 8.00
CA GLU A 90 -3.94 4.34 7.43
C GLU A 90 -2.95 3.76 8.45
N VAL A 91 -3.00 4.23 9.70
CA VAL A 91 -2.21 3.65 10.79
C VAL A 91 -2.61 2.19 11.02
N MET A 92 -3.91 1.90 11.13
CA MET A 92 -4.41 0.53 11.27
C MET A 92 -3.92 -0.38 10.14
N TYR A 93 -4.00 0.10 8.90
CA TYR A 93 -3.54 -0.64 7.72
C TYR A 93 -2.05 -0.98 7.78
N ARG A 94 -1.23 -0.09 8.37
CA ARG A 94 0.22 -0.31 8.52
C ARG A 94 0.59 -1.23 9.67
N PHE A 95 -0.27 -1.33 10.68
CA PHE A 95 -0.14 -2.32 11.73
C PHE A 95 -0.64 -3.69 11.30
N ALA A 96 -1.46 -3.76 10.25
CA ALA A 96 -2.03 -5.02 9.81
C ALA A 96 -0.95 -6.00 9.32
N GLY A 97 -0.87 -7.15 9.97
CA GLY A 97 0.16 -8.16 9.71
C GLY A 97 -0.23 -9.21 8.66
N PHE A 98 -1.20 -8.91 7.79
CA PHE A 98 -1.62 -9.82 6.71
C PHE A 98 -0.79 -9.62 5.43
N ASP A 99 -0.80 -10.61 4.55
CA ASP A 99 -0.22 -10.50 3.21
C ASP A 99 -1.18 -9.75 2.25
N PRO A 100 -0.79 -8.59 1.67
CA PRO A 100 -1.64 -7.85 0.73
C PRO A 100 -2.04 -8.62 -0.53
N PHE A 101 -1.35 -9.71 -0.87
CA PHE A 101 -1.68 -10.53 -2.04
C PHE A 101 -2.62 -11.70 -1.71
N GLU A 102 -2.98 -11.88 -0.44
CA GLU A 102 -3.84 -12.95 0.03
C GLU A 102 -5.12 -12.42 0.68
N ARG A 103 -6.13 -13.29 0.81
CA ARG A 103 -7.35 -12.98 1.56
C ARG A 103 -7.07 -13.11 3.05
N SER A 104 -7.52 -12.12 3.82
CA SER A 104 -7.25 -12.03 5.25
C SER A 104 -8.53 -12.14 6.08
N THR A 105 -8.41 -12.76 7.26
CA THR A 105 -9.46 -12.84 8.30
C THR A 105 -9.35 -11.71 9.32
N TYR A 106 -8.69 -10.61 8.99
CA TYR A 106 -8.44 -9.49 9.91
C TYR A 106 -9.73 -8.99 10.60
N PHE A 107 -10.86 -8.95 9.90
CA PHE A 107 -12.16 -8.54 10.45
C PHE A 107 -13.10 -9.73 10.72
N GLY A 108 -12.56 -10.95 10.84
CA GLY A 108 -13.31 -12.20 11.04
C GLY A 108 -13.49 -12.98 9.72
N PRO A 109 -14.45 -12.62 8.85
CA PRO A 109 -14.58 -13.24 7.54
C PRO A 109 -13.38 -12.97 6.62
N PHE A 110 -13.24 -13.78 5.56
CA PHE A 110 -12.20 -13.60 4.54
C PHE A 110 -12.51 -12.40 3.63
N PHE A 111 -11.67 -11.37 3.69
CA PHE A 111 -11.75 -10.20 2.81
C PHE A 111 -10.48 -10.07 1.97
N ASP A 112 -10.64 -9.47 0.78
CA ASP A 112 -9.52 -8.93 0.03
C ASP A 112 -9.20 -7.54 0.59
N LEU A 113 -8.13 -7.47 1.40
CA LEU A 113 -7.74 -6.27 2.13
C LEU A 113 -6.45 -5.65 1.59
N GLY A 114 -5.82 -6.22 0.56
CA GLY A 114 -4.55 -5.72 0.03
C GLY A 114 -4.60 -4.34 -0.61
N GLN A 115 -5.82 -3.88 -0.94
CA GLN A 115 -6.06 -2.51 -1.37
C GLN A 115 -6.55 -1.70 -0.18
N PHE A 116 -5.84 -0.60 0.13
CA PHE A 116 -6.20 0.32 1.22
C PHE A 116 -7.67 0.75 1.17
N GLU A 117 -8.22 1.01 -0.02
CA GLU A 117 -9.61 1.42 -0.18
C GLU A 117 -10.61 0.34 0.30
N ARG A 118 -10.31 -0.95 0.11
CA ARG A 118 -11.16 -2.04 0.60
C ARG A 118 -11.12 -2.14 2.12
N PHE A 119 -9.92 -2.01 2.69
CA PHE A 119 -9.73 -1.96 4.14
C PHE A 119 -10.45 -0.75 4.76
N ARG A 120 -10.31 0.43 4.16
CA ARG A 120 -10.96 1.68 4.57
C ARG A 120 -12.47 1.59 4.59
N ARG A 121 -13.08 0.98 3.56
CA ARG A 121 -14.54 0.81 3.49
C ARG A 121 -15.11 0.04 4.68
N ILE A 122 -14.38 -0.93 5.23
CA ILE A 122 -14.85 -1.70 6.39
C ILE A 122 -14.96 -0.82 7.63
N PHE A 123 -13.97 0.05 7.87
CA PHE A 123 -14.00 1.02 8.98
C PHE A 123 -15.16 2.01 8.87
N HIS A 124 -15.54 2.41 7.67
CA HIS A 124 -16.69 3.29 7.44
C HIS A 124 -18.05 2.55 7.44
N HIS A 125 -18.04 1.21 7.41
CA HIS A 125 -19.24 0.39 7.49
C HIS A 125 -19.69 0.16 8.94
N SER A 126 -20.99 -0.07 9.14
CA SER A 126 -21.73 0.04 10.41
C SER A 126 -20.98 -0.42 11.66
N THR A 127 -20.50 -1.66 11.70
CA THR A 127 -19.91 -2.29 12.89
C THR A 127 -18.63 -1.62 13.37
N TYR A 128 -17.77 -1.16 12.46
CA TYR A 128 -16.44 -0.64 12.82
C TYR A 128 -16.38 0.90 12.87
N ARG A 129 -17.41 1.57 12.35
CA ARG A 129 -17.57 3.03 12.38
C ARG A 129 -17.40 3.64 13.78
N VAL A 130 -17.82 2.91 14.82
CA VAL A 130 -17.75 3.34 16.23
C VAL A 130 -16.31 3.61 16.68
N LEU A 131 -15.32 2.98 16.04
CA LEU A 131 -13.90 3.22 16.33
C LEU A 131 -13.42 4.59 15.86
N LEU A 132 -14.02 5.13 14.79
CA LEU A 132 -13.59 6.38 14.17
C LEU A 132 -14.03 7.57 15.02
N CYS A 133 -13.09 8.44 15.35
CA CYS A 133 -13.35 9.65 16.13
C CYS A 133 -14.08 9.38 17.46
N HIS A 134 -13.77 8.24 18.09
CA HIS A 134 -14.37 7.83 19.36
C HIS A 134 -14.01 8.82 20.48
N LYS A 135 -14.92 8.99 21.43
CA LYS A 135 -14.74 9.92 22.57
C LYS A 135 -13.87 9.30 23.64
N GLU A 136 -14.24 8.08 24.02
CA GLU A 136 -13.65 7.36 25.14
C GLU A 136 -13.39 5.90 24.76
N ARG A 137 -12.40 5.32 25.44
CA ARG A 137 -12.06 3.91 25.35
C ARG A 137 -11.70 3.39 26.73
N LYS A 138 -12.05 2.14 27.00
CA LYS A 138 -11.70 1.44 28.24
C LYS A 138 -11.19 0.05 27.92
N ILE A 139 -10.00 -0.27 28.43
CA ILE A 139 -9.46 -1.63 28.36
C ILE A 139 -10.31 -2.50 29.30
N LEU A 140 -10.95 -3.52 28.76
CA LEU A 140 -11.74 -4.48 29.53
C LEU A 140 -10.88 -5.64 30.01
N SER A 141 -9.98 -6.14 29.16
CA SER A 141 -9.06 -7.22 29.51
C SER A 141 -7.83 -7.23 28.60
N SER A 142 -6.70 -7.67 29.14
CA SER A 142 -5.44 -7.96 28.44
C SER A 142 -5.07 -9.41 28.70
N LEU A 143 -4.68 -10.17 27.67
CA LEU A 143 -4.34 -11.58 27.78
C LEU A 143 -3.14 -11.92 26.89
N TRP A 144 -2.08 -12.44 27.48
CA TRP A 144 -0.99 -13.09 26.75
C TRP A 144 -1.42 -14.52 26.42
N VAL A 145 -1.66 -14.79 25.14
CA VAL A 145 -2.05 -16.13 24.67
C VAL A 145 -0.81 -17.02 24.54
N GLN A 146 0.28 -16.45 24.02
CA GLN A 146 1.61 -17.04 23.87
C GLN A 146 2.66 -15.93 24.04
N GLU A 147 3.95 -16.28 24.01
CA GLU A 147 5.05 -15.28 24.13
C GLU A 147 5.00 -14.23 23.01
N ASP A 148 4.64 -14.64 21.81
CA ASP A 148 4.55 -13.82 20.60
C ASP A 148 3.11 -13.42 20.26
N ARG A 149 2.11 -13.71 21.13
CA ARG A 149 0.71 -13.45 20.82
C ARG A 149 -0.07 -12.86 21.99
N PHE A 150 -0.68 -11.71 21.75
CA PHE A 150 -1.35 -10.91 22.76
C PHE A 150 -2.77 -10.55 22.31
N LYS A 151 -3.74 -10.60 23.23
CA LYS A 151 -5.13 -10.22 23.00
C LYS A 151 -5.53 -9.10 23.95
N GLN A 152 -6.30 -8.15 23.45
CA GLN A 152 -6.86 -7.08 24.27
C GLN A 152 -8.29 -6.78 23.86
N ARG A 153 -9.21 -6.85 24.83
CA ARG A 153 -10.61 -6.42 24.64
C ARG A 153 -10.76 -4.99 25.10
N VAL A 154 -11.37 -4.17 24.26
CA VAL A 154 -11.51 -2.73 24.46
C VAL A 154 -12.96 -2.35 24.21
N TRP A 155 -13.56 -1.70 25.19
CA TRP A 155 -14.83 -1.01 25.02
C TRP A 155 -14.58 0.39 24.46
N ILE A 156 -15.39 0.79 23.49
CA ILE A 156 -15.27 2.04 22.75
C ILE A 156 -16.61 2.76 22.79
N GLN A 157 -16.57 4.04 23.16
CA GLN A 157 -17.69 4.95 22.98
C GLN A 157 -17.44 5.83 21.75
N GLY A 158 -18.25 5.65 20.73
CA GLY A 158 -18.18 6.37 19.46
C GLY A 158 -18.47 7.86 19.58
N ALA A 159 -18.48 8.53 18.44
CA ALA A 159 -18.79 9.97 18.39
C ALA A 159 -20.25 10.26 18.82
N ARG A 160 -21.17 9.33 18.55
CA ARG A 160 -22.59 9.44 18.95
C ARG A 160 -22.80 8.80 20.33
N PRO A 161 -23.66 9.39 21.19
CA PRO A 161 -23.83 8.93 22.58
C PRO A 161 -24.42 7.52 22.73
N GLU A 162 -25.09 6.99 21.71
CA GLU A 162 -25.65 5.63 21.73
C GLU A 162 -24.75 4.59 21.04
N GLU A 163 -23.64 5.03 20.45
CA GLU A 163 -22.72 4.13 19.74
C GLU A 163 -21.65 3.63 20.72
N GLU A 164 -21.88 2.46 21.30
CA GLU A 164 -20.95 1.80 22.21
C GLU A 164 -20.74 0.36 21.78
N GLU A 165 -19.47 -0.02 21.60
CA GLU A 165 -19.13 -1.35 21.09
C GLU A 165 -17.87 -1.89 21.74
N VAL A 166 -17.72 -3.21 21.77
CA VAL A 166 -16.53 -3.90 22.27
C VAL A 166 -15.79 -4.56 21.11
N PHE A 167 -14.47 -4.39 21.09
CA PHE A 167 -13.60 -4.97 20.09
C PHE A 167 -12.48 -5.78 20.75
N GLU A 168 -12.14 -6.91 20.14
CA GLU A 168 -10.97 -7.72 20.47
C GLU A 168 -9.86 -7.46 19.44
N PHE A 169 -8.74 -6.92 19.91
CA PHE A 169 -7.49 -6.87 19.18
C PHE A 169 -6.72 -8.17 19.43
N THR A 170 -6.32 -8.85 18.37
CA THR A 170 -5.31 -9.91 18.43
C THR A 170 -4.04 -9.39 17.77
N MET A 171 -2.97 -9.34 18.55
CA MET A 171 -1.65 -8.89 18.17
C MET A 171 -0.70 -10.08 18.11
N PHE A 172 0.25 -10.06 17.18
CA PHE A 172 1.33 -11.02 17.12
C PHE A 172 2.68 -10.32 16.90
N GLN A 173 3.74 -10.90 17.44
CA GLN A 173 5.11 -10.47 17.19
C GLN A 173 5.65 -11.25 16.00
N ARG A 174 6.06 -10.53 14.96
CA ARG A 174 6.62 -11.16 13.76
C ARG A 174 8.00 -11.74 14.10
N VAL A 175 8.24 -12.99 13.72
CA VAL A 175 9.55 -13.65 13.84
C VAL A 175 10.19 -13.78 12.45
N GLY A 176 11.41 -13.26 12.33
CA GLY A 176 12.21 -13.29 11.11
C GLY A 176 11.82 -12.28 10.02
N GLY A 177 12.76 -12.06 9.09
CA GLY A 177 12.61 -11.10 8.00
C GLY A 177 12.88 -9.65 8.42
N SER A 178 12.46 -8.70 7.59
CA SER A 178 12.70 -7.26 7.82
C SER A 178 11.81 -6.64 8.92
N TRP A 179 10.82 -7.38 9.39
CA TRP A 179 9.88 -6.98 10.45
C TRP A 179 10.04 -7.84 11.71
N ASP A 180 11.17 -8.53 11.86
CA ASP A 180 11.46 -9.35 13.04
C ASP A 180 11.37 -8.53 14.34
N GLY A 181 10.63 -9.02 15.33
CA GLY A 181 10.40 -8.37 16.62
C GLY A 181 9.30 -7.30 16.64
N TYR A 182 8.67 -6.96 15.51
CA TYR A 182 7.60 -5.97 15.47
C TYR A 182 6.26 -6.57 15.90
N TRP A 183 5.50 -5.81 16.70
CA TRP A 183 4.11 -6.11 17.01
C TRP A 183 3.18 -5.63 15.89
N LEU A 184 2.43 -6.57 15.33
CA LEU A 184 1.46 -6.38 14.25
C LEU A 184 0.08 -6.85 14.70
N THR A 185 -0.96 -6.32 14.07
CA THR A 185 -2.34 -6.72 14.33
C THR A 185 -2.70 -7.89 13.42
N GLU A 186 -2.99 -9.03 14.02
CA GLU A 186 -3.51 -10.22 13.35
C GLU A 186 -4.98 -10.01 12.97
N SER A 187 -5.78 -9.55 13.93
CA SER A 187 -7.21 -9.33 13.73
C SER A 187 -7.79 -8.27 14.67
N LEU A 188 -8.85 -7.62 14.20
CA LEU A 188 -9.73 -6.73 14.93
C LEU A 188 -11.17 -7.21 14.80
N ILE A 189 -11.66 -7.86 15.85
CA ILE A 189 -12.96 -8.53 15.85
C ILE A 189 -13.94 -7.74 16.71
N HIS A 190 -15.15 -7.55 16.21
CA HIS A 190 -16.26 -7.06 17.02
C HIS A 190 -16.74 -8.18 17.94
N ASP A 191 -16.84 -7.90 19.23
CA ASP A 191 -17.06 -8.88 20.30
C ASP A 191 -18.55 -9.20 20.51
N GLY A 192 -19.46 -8.46 19.86
CA GLY A 192 -20.89 -8.76 19.86
C GLY A 192 -21.21 -10.04 19.08
N ASP A 193 -22.32 -10.69 19.43
CA ASP A 193 -22.84 -11.83 18.66
C ASP A 193 -22.93 -11.44 17.18
N GLY A 194 -22.15 -12.15 16.36
CA GLY A 194 -21.87 -11.77 14.99
C GLY A 194 -23.14 -11.51 14.18
N PHE A 195 -23.11 -10.44 13.37
CA PHE A 195 -23.99 -10.26 12.22
C PHE A 195 -25.51 -10.39 12.51
N SER A 196 -26.08 -9.48 13.28
CA SER A 196 -27.53 -9.22 13.23
C SER A 196 -27.95 -8.28 12.08
N GLY A 197 -27.17 -8.19 11.00
CA GLY A 197 -27.46 -7.29 9.87
C GLY A 197 -26.81 -7.76 8.58
N GLY A 198 -27.58 -8.51 7.77
CA GLY A 198 -27.15 -9.01 6.48
C GLY A 198 -26.69 -7.90 5.53
N VAL A 199 -25.50 -8.06 4.97
CA VAL A 199 -25.04 -7.30 3.81
C VAL A 199 -25.32 -8.16 2.58
N ALA A 200 -26.39 -7.83 1.84
CA ALA A 200 -26.58 -8.32 0.49
C ALA A 200 -25.58 -7.60 -0.43
N TYR A 201 -24.96 -8.40 -1.32
CA TYR A 201 -23.87 -8.03 -2.24
C TYR A 201 -24.20 -6.88 -3.19
#